data_AF-A0A498R2I2-F1
#
_entry.id   AF-A0A498R2I2-F1
#
_cell.length_a   1.000
_cell.length_b   1.000
_cell.length_c   1.000
_cell.angle_alpha   90.00
_cell.angle_beta   90.00
_cell.angle_gamma   90.00
#
_symmetry.space_group_name_H-M   'P 1'
#
loop_
_entity.id
_entity.type
_entity.pdbx_description
1 polymer ?
#
loop_
_entity_poly.entity_id
_entity_poly.type
_entity_poly.pdbx_seq_one_letter_code
_entity_poly.pdbx_strand_id
1 'polypeptide(L)' 'MSNVRPTLNCPYCNTAGQKTAEYRRLITFKCPKCGHEWSTLKMPSKETKQKFIS' A
#
# COMPACT_ATOMS: atom_id res chain seq x y z
N MET A 1 -20.67 -5.43 3.80
CA MET A 1 -19.45 -5.30 3.00
C MET A 1 -18.26 -5.19 3.94
N SER A 2 -17.36 -6.18 3.94
CA SER A 2 -16.21 -6.22 4.84
C SER A 2 -15.24 -5.11 4.50
N ASN A 3 -14.94 -4.23 5.46
CA ASN A 3 -13.94 -3.17 5.29
C ASN A 3 -12.53 -3.79 5.23
N VAL A 4 -12.05 -4.10 4.03
CA VAL A 4 -10.68 -4.58 3.83
C VAL A 4 -9.74 -3.39 4.04
N ARG A 5 -9.02 -3.37 5.16
CA ARG A 5 -7.96 -2.40 5.41
C ARG A 5 -6.69 -2.81 4.65
N PRO A 6 -6.00 -1.90 3.97
CA PRO A 6 -4.76 -2.22 3.28
C PRO A 6 -3.67 -2.55 4.32
N THR A 7 -3.04 -3.70 4.15
CA THR A 7 -1.95 -4.14 5.02
C THR A 7 -0.65 -3.50 4.53
N LEU A 8 -0.20 -2.47 5.25
CA LEU A 8 1.05 -1.74 4.95
C LEU A 8 2.27 -2.36 5.64
N ASN A 9 2.05 -3.20 6.65
CA ASN A 9 3.11 -3.80 7.45
C ASN A 9 3.27 -5.28 7.10
N CYS A 10 4.51 -5.75 7.12
CA CYS A 10 4.88 -7.15 7.00
C CYS A 10 4.11 -8.01 8.03
N PRO A 11 3.35 -9.04 7.62
CA PRO A 11 2.56 -9.85 8.56
C PRO A 11 3.43 -10.68 9.52
N TYR A 12 4.68 -10.96 9.16
CA TYR A 12 5.60 -11.75 9.98
C TYR A 12 6.39 -10.94 11.00
N CYS A 13 6.65 -9.68 10.66
CA CYS A 13 7.69 -8.89 11.30
C CYS A 13 7.23 -7.49 11.67
N ASN A 14 5.97 -7.17 11.36
CA ASN A 14 5.30 -5.90 11.58
C ASN A 14 6.11 -4.67 11.13
N THR A 15 7.07 -4.87 10.24
CA THR A 15 7.92 -3.83 9.67
C THR A 15 7.18 -3.19 8.50
N ALA A 16 7.28 -1.86 8.35
CA ALA A 16 6.68 -1.16 7.22
C ALA A 16 7.21 -1.73 5.89
N GLY A 17 6.30 -2.13 5.01
CA GLY A 17 6.65 -2.60 3.68
C GLY A 17 7.11 -1.43 2.81
N GLN A 18 8.14 -1.66 2.00
CA GLN A 18 8.56 -0.74 0.95
C GLN A 18 7.79 -1.04 -0.33
N LYS A 19 7.17 -0.02 -0.92
CA LYS A 19 6.45 -0.14 -2.18
C LYS A 19 7.45 -0.44 -3.31
N THR A 20 7.31 -1.59 -3.95
CA THR A 20 8.18 -2.03 -5.06
C THR A 20 7.50 -1.90 -6.43
N ALA A 21 6.18 -2.07 -6.49
CA ALA A 21 5.42 -1.91 -7.72
C ALA A 21 4.02 -1.35 -7.46
N GLU A 22 3.44 -0.73 -8.49
CA GLU A 22 2.05 -0.29 -8.51
C GLU A 22 1.45 -0.60 -9.86
N TYR A 23 0.29 -1.27 -9.87
CA TYR A 23 -0.44 -1.57 -11.09
C TYR A 23 -1.92 -1.34 -10.90
N ARG A 24 -2.48 -0.34 -11.61
CA ARG A 24 -3.89 0.07 -11.54
C ARG A 24 -4.36 0.35 -10.10
N ARG A 25 -4.90 -0.67 -9.42
CA ARG A 25 -5.42 -0.63 -8.05
C ARG A 25 -4.69 -1.59 -7.11
N LEU A 26 -3.58 -2.18 -7.53
CA LEU A 26 -2.75 -3.08 -6.74
C LEU A 26 -1.43 -2.38 -6.41
N ILE A 27 -1.00 -2.48 -5.17
CA ILE A 27 0.32 -2.01 -4.71
C ILE A 27 1.06 -3.21 -4.16
N THR A 28 2.25 -3.45 -4.68
CA THR A 28 3.16 -4.49 -4.19
C THR A 28 4.12 -3.88 -3.18
N PHE A 29 4.22 -4.53 -2.04
CA PHE A 29 5.12 -4.19 -0.95
C PHE A 29 6.14 -5.32 -0.76
N LYS A 30 7.37 -4.94 -0.38
CA LYS A 30 8.44 -5.83 0.03
C LYS A 30 8.92 -5.43 1.42
N CYS A 31 9.07 -6.41 2.30
CA CYS A 31 9.66 -6.19 3.61
C CYS A 31 11.18 -6.04 3.48
N PRO A 32 11.79 -4.93 3.93
CA PRO A 32 13.24 -4.78 3.92
C PRO A 32 13.95 -5.68 4.93
N LYS A 33 13.25 -6.19 5.95
CA LYS A 33 13.83 -6.98 7.04
C LYS A 33 13.86 -8.49 6.76
N CYS A 34 12.77 -9.04 6.22
CA CYS A 34 12.64 -10.46 5.94
C CYS A 34 12.55 -10.79 4.45
N GLY A 35 12.46 -9.79 3.57
CA GLY A 35 12.35 -9.99 2.13
C GLY A 35 10.97 -10.42 1.64
N HIS A 36 10.00 -10.64 2.53
CA HIS A 36 8.65 -11.08 2.15
C HIS A 36 7.96 -10.04 1.24
N GLU A 37 7.32 -10.51 0.18
CA GLU A 37 6.58 -9.68 -0.78
C GLU A 37 5.09 -9.98 -0.71
N TRP A 38 4.27 -8.92 -0.67
CA TRP A 38 2.81 -9.02 -0.64
C TRP A 38 2.17 -7.91 -1.46
N SER A 39 0.94 -8.13 -1.91
CA SER A 39 0.18 -7.15 -2.67
C SER A 39 -1.08 -6.76 -1.93
N THR A 40 -1.40 -5.47 -1.91
CA THR A 40 -2.64 -4.94 -1.33
C THR A 40 -3.36 -4.07 -2.34
N LEU A 41 -4.67 -3.93 -2.16
CA LEU A 41 -5.45 -2.98 -2.94
C LEU A 41 -5.09 -1.55 -2.52
N LYS A 42 -4.87 -0.69 -3.51
CA LYS A 42 -4.90 0.76 -3.37
C LYS A 42 -6.32 1.11 -2.98
N MET A 43 -6.51 1.54 -1.73
CA MET A 43 -7.76 2.23 -1.40
C MET A 43 -7.85 3.44 -2.34
N PRO A 44 -9.02 3.71 -2.94
CA PRO A 44 -9.23 5.01 -3.53
C PRO A 44 -9.10 6.01 -2.40
N SER A 45 -7.91 6.61 -2.26
CA SER A 45 -7.75 7.85 -1.55
C SER A 45 -8.80 8.74 -2.18
N LYS A 46 -9.81 9.17 -1.39
CA LYS A 46 -10.62 10.33 -1.76
C LYS A 46 -9.61 11.33 -2.27
N GLU A 47 -9.66 11.65 -3.56
CA GLU A 47 -8.76 12.61 -4.19
C GLU A 47 -8.86 13.88 -3.36
N THR A 48 -7.92 14.11 -2.45
CA THR A 48 -7.65 15.44 -1.95
C THR A 48 -7.15 16.15 -3.19
N LYS A 49 -8.08 16.78 -3.92
CA LYS A 49 -7.80 17.69 -5.02
C LYS A 49 -6.66 18.57 -4.56
N GLN A 50 -5.46 18.30 -5.06
CA GLN A 50 -4.33 19.18 -4.91
C GLN A 50 -4.70 20.38 -5.78
N LYS A 51 -5.40 21.35 -5.18
CA LYS A 51 -5.62 22.68 -5.75
C LYS A 51 -4.24 23.30 -5.92
N PHE A 52 -3.64 23.10 -7.10
CA PHE A 52 -2.69 24.05 -7.63
C PHE A 52 -3.51 25.31 -7.93
N ILE A 53 -3.42 26.29 -7.03
CA ILE A 53 -3.93 27.63 -7.26
C ILE A 53 -2.87 28.28 -8.16
N SER A 54 -3.24 28.50 -9.42
CA SER A 54 -2.49 29.33 -10.37
C SER A 54 -2.61 30.81 -10.02
#